data_AF-A0A1H7JF87-F1
#
_entry.id   AF-A0A1H7JF87-F1
#
_cell.length_a   1.000
_cell.length_b   1.000
_cell.length_c   1.000
_cell.angle_alpha   90.00
_cell.angle_beta   90.00
_cell.angle_gamma   90.00
#
_symmetry.space_group_name_H-M   'P 1'
#
loop_
_entity.id
_entity.type
_entity.pdbx_description
1 polymer ?
#
loop_
_entity_poly.entity_id
_entity_poly.type
_entity_poly.pdbx_seq_one_letter_code
_entity_poly.pdbx_strand_id
1 'polypeptide(L)'
;MVGGMRTRPSAGKAGGTLTRWVPRLIIAIALVHFVWAFAQPNAWAAIASDGFVRALVDIEPDDYFAREASVWFLAAGVALLALGTLSRHLVRTTGRLPAQLGWYLVGIGAPLCVLYFPVTGGWPVLAIGVLALLAAREPVKADESAGA
;
A
#
# COMPACT_ATOMS: atom_id res chain seq x y z
N MET A 1 51.27 21.02 -8.12
CA MET A 1 50.04 20.42 -8.65
C MET A 1 49.33 19.70 -7.50
N VAL A 2 48.36 20.34 -6.85
CA VAL A 2 47.59 19.75 -5.75
C VAL A 2 46.35 19.08 -6.34
N GLY A 3 46.26 17.76 -6.19
CA GLY A 3 45.15 16.94 -6.65
C GLY A 3 43.89 17.21 -5.84
N GLY A 4 42.84 17.68 -6.53
CA GLY A 4 41.52 17.85 -5.95
C GLY A 4 40.91 16.50 -5.57
N MET A 5 40.89 16.21 -4.27
CA MET A 5 40.17 15.09 -3.68
C MET A 5 38.68 15.35 -3.80
N ARG A 6 38.05 14.78 -4.85
CA ARG A 6 36.59 14.74 -4.96
C ARG A 6 36.07 13.76 -3.91
N THR A 7 35.56 14.29 -2.81
CA THR A 7 34.76 13.52 -1.86
C THR A 7 33.49 13.06 -2.57
N ARG A 8 33.36 11.75 -2.76
CA ARG A 8 32.09 11.17 -3.22
C ARG A 8 31.05 11.41 -2.12
N PRO A 9 29.79 11.76 -2.45
CA PRO A 9 28.73 11.76 -1.45
C PRO A 9 28.65 10.35 -0.86
N SER A 10 28.73 10.24 0.47
CA SER A 10 28.47 8.98 1.14
C SER A 10 27.03 8.57 0.79
N ALA A 11 26.90 7.41 0.14
CA ALA A 11 25.60 6.81 -0.10
C ALA A 11 25.02 6.48 1.29
N GLY A 12 24.09 7.31 1.76
CA GLY A 12 23.39 7.09 3.03
C GLY A 12 22.88 5.67 3.10
N LYS A 13 23.23 4.95 4.18
CA LYS A 13 22.83 3.56 4.39
C LYS A 13 21.30 3.48 4.29
N ALA A 14 20.88 2.76 3.26
CA ALA A 14 19.59 2.12 3.10
C ALA A 14 18.81 1.93 4.42
N GLY A 15 17.61 2.52 4.52
CA GLY A 15 16.66 2.23 5.60
C GLY A 15 16.47 0.72 5.82
N GLY A 16 16.11 0.33 7.05
CA GLY A 16 16.08 -1.06 7.48
C GLY A 16 15.20 -1.96 6.63
N THR A 17 15.37 -3.27 6.80
CA THR A 17 14.69 -4.30 6.00
C THR A 17 13.19 -4.03 5.89
N LEU A 18 12.55 -3.60 6.99
CA LEU A 18 11.13 -3.32 7.03
C LEU A 18 10.73 -2.10 6.19
N THR A 19 11.53 -1.02 6.25
CA THR A 19 11.36 0.19 5.42
C THR A 19 11.30 -0.15 3.93
N ARG A 20 12.06 -1.16 3.50
CA ARG A 20 12.10 -1.59 2.10
C ARG A 20 10.97 -2.56 1.73
N TRP A 21 10.48 -3.36 2.67
CA TRP A 21 9.44 -4.35 2.40
C TRP A 21 8.03 -3.79 2.43
N VAL A 22 7.72 -2.84 3.32
CA VAL A 22 6.38 -2.25 3.44
C VAL A 22 5.82 -1.77 2.08
N PRO A 23 6.54 -0.97 1.26
CA PRO A 23 6.02 -0.55 -0.04
C PRO A 23 5.76 -1.73 -0.99
N ARG A 24 6.59 -2.78 -0.95
CA ARG A 24 6.43 -3.97 -1.81
C ARG A 24 5.21 -4.77 -1.40
N LEU A 25 4.96 -4.91 -0.10
CA LEU A 25 3.78 -5.61 0.42
C LEU A 25 2.49 -4.89 0.03
N ILE A 26 2.46 -3.56 0.13
CA ILE A 26 1.31 -2.76 -0.32
C ILE A 26 1.06 -2.98 -1.82
N ILE A 27 2.11 -2.91 -2.64
CA ILE A 27 2.01 -3.15 -4.09
C ILE A 27 1.53 -4.57 -4.38
N ALA A 28 2.06 -5.57 -3.68
CA ALA A 28 1.66 -6.97 -3.87
C ALA A 28 0.16 -7.17 -3.59
N ILE A 29 -0.36 -6.56 -2.51
CA ILE A 29 -1.80 -6.60 -2.21
C ILE A 29 -2.61 -5.87 -3.28
N ALA A 30 -2.12 -4.73 -3.78
CA ALA A 30 -2.79 -4.02 -4.87
C ALA A 30 -2.94 -4.90 -6.12
N LEU A 31 -1.89 -5.66 -6.46
CA LEU A 31 -1.95 -6.63 -7.57
C LEU A 31 -2.95 -7.74 -7.30
N VAL A 32 -3.00 -8.28 -6.08
CA VAL A 32 -4.02 -9.27 -5.69
C VAL A 32 -5.43 -8.69 -5.87
N HIS A 33 -5.66 -7.44 -5.47
CA HIS A 33 -6.95 -6.78 -5.65
C HIS A 33 -7.33 -6.64 -7.12
N PHE A 34 -6.40 -6.23 -7.98
CA PHE A 34 -6.66 -6.18 -9.43
C PHE A 34 -6.99 -7.56 -10.00
N VAL A 35 -6.19 -8.57 -9.70
CA VAL A 35 -6.46 -9.93 -10.17
C VAL A 35 -7.84 -10.40 -9.69
N TRP A 36 -8.15 -10.18 -8.42
CA TRP A 36 -9.42 -10.61 -7.84
C TRP A 36 -10.63 -9.87 -8.42
N ALA A 37 -10.49 -8.58 -8.75
CA ALA A 37 -11.53 -7.78 -9.40
C ALA A 37 -12.02 -8.39 -10.73
N PHE A 38 -11.17 -9.15 -11.44
CA PHE A 38 -11.52 -9.81 -12.69
C PHE A 38 -11.70 -11.34 -12.58
N ALA A 39 -11.15 -11.98 -11.55
CA ALA A 39 -11.17 -13.44 -11.40
C ALA A 39 -12.40 -13.96 -10.64
N GLN A 40 -12.93 -13.20 -9.68
CA GLN A 40 -14.16 -13.57 -8.96
C GLN A 40 -15.38 -13.49 -9.90
N PRO A 41 -16.52 -14.13 -9.55
CA PRO A 41 -17.79 -13.86 -10.23
C PRO A 41 -18.03 -12.35 -10.32
N ASN A 42 -18.05 -11.83 -11.54
CA ASN A 42 -18.06 -10.40 -11.82
C ASN A 42 -19.11 -10.08 -12.90
N ALA A 43 -19.45 -8.80 -12.99
CA ALA A 43 -20.49 -8.31 -13.89
C ALA A 43 -19.96 -7.18 -14.81
N TRP A 44 -18.69 -7.22 -15.23
CA TRP A 44 -18.05 -6.12 -15.97
C TRP A 44 -18.79 -5.75 -17.27
N ALA A 45 -19.31 -6.73 -18.01
CA ALA A 45 -20.08 -6.48 -19.23
C ALA A 45 -21.37 -5.69 -18.92
N ALA A 46 -22.05 -6.07 -17.84
CA ALA A 46 -23.29 -5.43 -17.42
C ALA A 46 -23.03 -4.05 -16.77
N ILE A 47 -21.92 -3.88 -16.03
CA ILE A 47 -21.46 -2.57 -15.56
C ILE A 47 -21.18 -1.64 -16.74
N ALA A 48 -20.53 -2.15 -17.80
CA ALA A 48 -20.20 -1.36 -18.97
C ALA A 48 -21.44 -0.97 -19.80
N SER A 49 -22.45 -1.84 -19.91
CA SER A 49 -23.71 -1.52 -20.60
C SER A 49 -24.58 -0.55 -19.81
N ASP A 50 -24.61 -0.70 -18.50
CA ASP A 50 -25.57 -0.02 -17.62
C ASP A 50 -25.02 1.28 -17.03
N GLY A 51 -23.70 1.44 -17.06
CA GLY A 51 -22.96 2.55 -16.50
C GLY A 51 -22.41 2.30 -15.08
N PHE A 52 -21.22 2.83 -14.82
CA PHE A 52 -20.48 2.63 -13.56
C PHE A 52 -21.17 3.18 -12.32
N VAL A 53 -21.98 4.26 -12.45
CA VAL A 53 -22.70 4.83 -11.31
C VAL A 53 -23.82 3.90 -10.86
N ARG A 54 -24.57 3.33 -11.82
CA ARG A 54 -25.69 2.42 -11.52
C ARG A 54 -25.22 1.17 -10.79
N ALA A 55 -24.01 0.69 -11.10
CA ALA A 55 -23.37 -0.45 -10.45
C ALA A 55 -23.15 -0.29 -8.92
N LEU A 56 -23.26 0.92 -8.37
CA LEU A 56 -23.04 1.19 -6.94
C LEU A 56 -24.29 1.67 -6.18
N VAL A 57 -25.31 2.17 -6.88
CA VAL A 57 -26.49 2.77 -6.25
C VAL A 57 -27.75 1.92 -6.39
N ASP A 58 -27.79 1.05 -7.40
CA ASP A 58 -28.92 0.19 -7.67
C ASP A 58 -28.70 -1.19 -7.04
N ILE A 59 -29.39 -1.43 -5.91
CA ILE A 59 -29.22 -2.63 -5.08
C ILE A 59 -30.24 -3.73 -5.38
N GLU A 60 -31.18 -3.47 -6.29
CA GLU A 60 -32.26 -4.41 -6.65
C GLU A 60 -31.82 -5.59 -7.55
N PRO A 61 -30.86 -5.44 -8.48
CA PRO A 61 -30.44 -6.55 -9.34
C PRO A 61 -29.79 -7.70 -8.58
N ASP A 62 -30.08 -8.95 -9.01
CA ASP A 62 -29.49 -10.17 -8.43
C ASP A 62 -27.95 -10.20 -8.53
N ASP A 63 -27.37 -9.46 -9.49
CA ASP A 63 -25.93 -9.33 -9.70
C ASP A 63 -25.28 -8.17 -8.91
N TYR A 64 -26.03 -7.47 -8.07
CA TYR A 64 -25.56 -6.31 -7.31
C TYR A 64 -24.25 -6.59 -6.56
N PHE A 65 -24.19 -7.67 -5.79
CA PHE A 65 -22.98 -8.01 -5.03
C PHE A 65 -21.76 -8.28 -5.92
N ALA A 66 -21.97 -8.87 -7.10
CA ALA A 66 -20.89 -9.09 -8.05
C ALA A 66 -20.39 -7.76 -8.63
N ARG A 67 -21.29 -6.80 -8.87
CA ARG A 67 -20.94 -5.45 -9.33
C ARG A 67 -20.19 -4.66 -8.28
N GLU A 68 -20.76 -4.59 -7.08
CA GLU A 68 -20.21 -3.88 -5.94
C GLU A 68 -18.81 -4.41 -5.60
N ALA A 69 -18.65 -5.74 -5.50
CA ALA A 69 -17.35 -6.36 -5.25
C ALA A 69 -16.34 -6.04 -6.36
N SER A 70 -16.73 -6.14 -7.63
CA SER A 70 -15.84 -5.84 -8.77
C SER A 70 -15.27 -4.42 -8.68
N VAL A 71 -16.14 -3.44 -8.41
CA VAL A 71 -15.74 -2.03 -8.26
C VAL A 71 -14.93 -1.81 -6.98
N TRP A 72 -15.32 -2.43 -5.87
CA TRP A 72 -14.61 -2.35 -4.59
C TRP A 72 -13.15 -2.81 -4.73
N PHE A 73 -12.92 -4.00 -5.28
CA PHE A 73 -11.57 -4.54 -5.47
C PHE A 73 -10.75 -3.70 -6.45
N LEU A 74 -11.35 -3.22 -7.55
CA LEU A 74 -10.65 -2.35 -8.49
C LEU A 74 -10.22 -1.03 -7.83
N ALA A 75 -11.14 -0.34 -7.14
CA ALA A 75 -10.87 0.94 -6.49
C ALA A 75 -9.86 0.81 -5.35
N ALA A 76 -9.99 -0.22 -4.51
CA ALA A 76 -9.02 -0.52 -3.47
C ALA A 76 -7.63 -0.86 -4.05
N GLY A 77 -7.58 -1.61 -5.16
CA GLY A 77 -6.34 -1.88 -5.89
C GLY A 77 -5.64 -0.60 -6.36
N VAL A 78 -6.37 0.35 -6.94
CA VAL A 78 -5.82 1.66 -7.37
C VAL A 78 -5.30 2.45 -6.17
N ALA A 79 -6.08 2.56 -5.09
CA ALA A 79 -5.69 3.30 -3.90
C ALA A 79 -4.42 2.71 -3.24
N LEU A 80 -4.37 1.38 -3.11
CA LEU A 80 -3.21 0.67 -2.56
C LEU A 80 -2.00 0.80 -3.48
N LEU A 81 -2.16 0.71 -4.80
CA LEU A 81 -1.05 0.91 -5.74
C LEU A 81 -0.48 2.33 -5.63
N ALA A 82 -1.33 3.35 -5.52
CA ALA A 82 -0.90 4.73 -5.31
C ALA A 82 -0.12 4.89 -4.00
N LEU A 83 -0.64 4.36 -2.88
CA LEU A 83 0.06 4.39 -1.59
C LEU A 83 1.38 3.60 -1.62
N GLY A 84 1.40 2.43 -2.26
CA GLY A 84 2.58 1.57 -2.38
C GLY A 84 3.68 2.20 -3.25
N THR A 85 3.31 2.84 -4.35
CA THR A 85 4.27 3.53 -5.23
C THR A 85 4.77 4.84 -4.63
N LEU A 86 3.89 5.62 -4.00
CA LEU A 86 4.27 6.84 -3.28
C LEU A 86 5.19 6.53 -2.10
N SER A 87 4.86 5.53 -1.29
CA SER A 87 5.73 5.10 -0.18
C SER A 87 7.07 4.59 -0.68
N ARG A 88 7.10 3.83 -1.78
CA ARG A 88 8.35 3.42 -2.44
C ARG A 88 9.17 4.63 -2.90
N HIS A 89 8.52 5.64 -3.46
CA HIS A 89 9.18 6.88 -3.86
C HIS A 89 9.79 7.59 -2.65
N LEU A 90 9.03 7.78 -1.57
CA LEU A 90 9.50 8.40 -0.32
C LEU A 90 10.70 7.66 0.28
N VAL A 91 10.66 6.32 0.30
CA VAL A 91 11.80 5.52 0.79
C VAL A 91 13.03 5.72 -0.08
N ARG A 92 12.87 5.84 -1.40
CA ARG A 92 14.00 6.06 -2.32
C ARG A 92 14.59 7.46 -2.22
N THR A 93 13.78 8.47 -1.93
CA THR A 93 14.23 9.88 -1.88
C THR A 93 14.71 10.29 -0.49
N THR A 94 14.08 9.78 0.58
CA THR A 94 14.37 10.19 1.97
C THR A 94 15.04 9.11 2.81
N GLY A 95 15.07 7.86 2.33
CA GLY A 95 15.55 6.72 3.10
C GLY A 95 14.61 6.26 4.22
N ARG A 96 13.45 6.91 4.41
CA ARG A 96 12.55 6.68 5.55
C ARG A 96 11.10 6.51 5.11
N LEU A 97 10.30 5.85 5.95
CA LEU A 97 8.84 5.81 5.83
C LEU A 97 8.20 6.78 6.82
N PRO A 98 7.24 7.61 6.40
CA PRO A 98 6.49 8.46 7.33
C PRO A 98 5.52 7.61 8.16
N ALA A 99 5.45 7.86 9.47
CA ALA A 99 4.51 7.19 10.37
C ALA A 99 3.04 7.39 9.95
N GLN A 100 2.75 8.51 9.28
CA GLN A 100 1.43 8.83 8.72
C GLN A 100 0.90 7.74 7.79
N LEU A 101 1.76 7.11 6.97
CA LEU A 101 1.34 5.98 6.12
C LEU A 101 0.82 4.81 6.97
N GLY A 102 1.53 4.49 8.05
CA GLY A 102 1.11 3.42 8.96
C GLY A 102 -0.22 3.71 9.62
N TRP A 103 -0.44 4.95 10.06
CA TRP A 103 -1.74 5.36 10.62
C TRP A 103 -2.88 5.30 9.62
N TYR A 104 -2.67 5.66 8.36
CA TYR A 104 -3.68 5.51 7.32
C TYR A 104 -4.07 4.04 7.10
N LEU A 105 -3.08 3.15 7.01
CA LEU A 105 -3.33 1.72 6.81
C LEU A 105 -4.01 1.08 8.03
N VAL A 106 -3.63 1.47 9.25
CA VAL A 106 -4.32 1.03 10.48
C VAL A 106 -5.75 1.58 10.53
N GLY A 107 -5.95 2.85 10.22
CA GLY A 107 -7.26 3.50 10.21
C GLY A 107 -8.22 2.91 9.18
N ILE A 108 -7.70 2.36 8.07
CA ILE A 108 -8.48 1.62 7.08
C ILE A 108 -8.70 0.16 7.53
N GLY A 109 -7.61 -0.54 7.89
CA GLY A 109 -7.65 -1.97 8.17
C GLY A 109 -8.39 -2.34 9.45
N ALA A 110 -8.29 -1.54 10.51
CA ALA A 110 -8.91 -1.85 11.79
C ALA A 110 -10.45 -1.86 11.72
N PRO A 111 -11.13 -0.83 11.17
CA PRO A 111 -12.58 -0.88 10.96
C PRO A 111 -13.01 -2.02 10.05
N LEU A 112 -12.28 -2.29 8.96
CA LEU A 112 -12.58 -3.41 8.06
C LEU A 112 -12.51 -4.76 8.78
N CYS A 113 -11.53 -4.95 9.66
CA CYS A 113 -11.46 -6.14 10.51
C CYS A 113 -12.62 -6.17 11.53
N VAL A 114 -12.89 -5.08 12.23
CA VAL A 114 -13.94 -5.09 13.27
C VAL A 114 -15.32 -5.36 12.68
N LEU A 115 -15.63 -4.77 11.52
CA LEU A 115 -16.96 -4.82 10.93
C LEU A 115 -17.18 -6.03 10.02
N TYR A 116 -16.11 -6.52 9.38
CA TYR A 116 -16.25 -7.48 8.28
C TYR A 116 -15.26 -8.65 8.32
N PHE A 117 -14.54 -8.86 9.43
CA PHE A 117 -13.65 -10.01 9.53
C PHE A 117 -14.43 -11.34 9.50
N PRO A 118 -13.93 -12.37 8.79
CA PRO A 118 -12.68 -12.42 8.00
C PRO A 118 -12.86 -12.06 6.51
N VAL A 119 -14.05 -11.68 6.08
CA VAL A 119 -14.50 -11.70 4.68
C VAL A 119 -13.84 -10.64 3.79
N THR A 120 -13.61 -9.42 4.29
CA THR A 120 -13.16 -8.29 3.43
C THR A 120 -11.66 -8.23 3.15
N GLY A 121 -10.86 -9.05 3.82
CA GLY A 121 -9.40 -8.97 3.67
C GLY A 121 -8.80 -7.67 4.23
N GLY A 122 -9.40 -7.06 5.28
CA GLY A 122 -8.82 -5.90 5.97
C GLY A 122 -7.57 -6.22 6.80
N TRP A 123 -7.40 -7.49 7.20
CA TRP A 123 -6.31 -7.95 8.07
C TRP A 123 -4.89 -7.79 7.49
N PRO A 124 -4.61 -7.99 6.19
CA PRO A 124 -3.29 -7.73 5.62
C PRO A 124 -2.98 -6.23 5.59
N VAL A 125 -3.99 -5.39 5.32
CA VAL A 125 -3.85 -3.91 5.34
C VAL A 125 -3.50 -3.46 6.75
N LEU A 126 -4.21 -3.96 7.76
CA LEU A 126 -3.93 -3.69 9.17
C LEU A 126 -2.52 -4.14 9.56
N ALA A 127 -2.13 -5.38 9.22
CA ALA A 127 -0.82 -5.92 9.52
C ALA A 127 0.30 -5.05 8.91
N ILE A 128 0.17 -4.65 7.64
CA ILE A 128 1.14 -3.76 7.00
C ILE A 128 1.16 -2.37 7.62
N GLY A 129 0.00 -1.86 8.06
CA GLY A 129 -0.06 -0.60 8.81
C GLY A 129 0.78 -0.65 10.09
N VAL A 130 0.67 -1.74 10.85
CA VAL A 130 1.52 -1.97 12.04
C VAL A 130 2.99 -2.06 11.65
N LEU A 131 3.34 -2.81 10.60
CA LEU A 131 4.72 -2.89 10.10
C LEU A 131 5.27 -1.51 9.66
N ALA A 132 4.45 -0.68 9.03
CA ALA A 132 4.83 0.67 8.63
C ALA A 132 5.09 1.58 9.85
N LEU A 133 4.31 1.47 10.92
CA LEU A 133 4.54 2.18 12.17
C LEU A 133 5.84 1.72 12.85
N LEU A 134 6.11 0.41 12.85
CA LEU A 134 7.36 -0.13 13.38
C LEU A 134 8.57 0.36 12.56
N ALA A 135 8.47 0.33 11.23
CA ALA A 135 9.53 0.83 10.34
C ALA A 135 9.79 2.33 10.53
N ALA A 136 8.77 3.14 10.83
CA ALA A 136 8.91 4.56 11.06
C ALA A 136 9.66 4.89 12.37
N ARG A 137 9.71 3.94 13.32
CA ARG A 137 10.40 4.08 14.61
C ARG A 137 11.87 3.66 14.57
N GLU A 138 12.34 3.06 13.48
CA GLU A 138 13.75 2.65 13.37
C GLU A 138 14.68 3.88 13.41
N PRO A 139 15.65 3.92 14.33
CA PRO A 139 16.62 5.01 14.40
C PRO A 139 17.53 4.98 13.17
N VAL A 140 17.88 6.16 12.66
CA VAL A 140 18.91 6.30 11.63
C VAL A 140 20.23 5.86 12.30
N LYS A 141 20.81 4.74 11.87
CA LYS A 141 22.14 4.31 12.36
C LYS A 141 23.15 5.42 12.03
N ALA A 142 23.62 6.13 13.05
CA ALA A 142 24.73 7.06 12.93
C ALA A 142 26.01 6.27 12.59
N ASP A 143 26.83 6.78 11.69
CA ASP A 143 28.09 6.15 11.30
C ASP A 143 29.05 6.11 12.51
N GLU A 144 29.28 4.92 13.06
CA GLU A 144 30.35 4.59 14.03
C GLU A 144 31.76 4.62 13.39
N SER A 145 32.05 5.59 12.52
CA SER A 145 33.35 5.69 11.83
C SER A 145 34.09 7.00 12.08
N ALA A 146 33.79 7.70 13.17
CA ALA A 146 34.49 8.93 13.58
C ALA A 146 35.32 8.78 14.87
N GLY A 147 35.59 7.55 15.32
CA GLY A 147 36.36 7.28 16.53
C GLY A 147 37.23 6.04 16.40
N ALA A 148 38.35 6.16 15.68
CA ALA A 148 39.52 5.28 15.80
C ALA A 148 40.76 6.07 15.39
#